data_AF-A0A914EAT4-F1
#
_entry.id   AF-A0A914EAT4-F1
#
_cell.length_a   1.000
_cell.length_b   1.000
_cell.length_c   1.000
_cell.angle_alpha   90.00
_cell.angle_beta   90.00
_cell.angle_gamma   90.00
#
_symmetry.space_group_name_H-M   'P 1'
#
loop_
_entity.id
_entity.type
_entity.pdbx_description
1 polymer ?
#
loop_
_entity_poly.entity_id
_entity_poly.type
_entity_poly.pdbx_seq_one_letter_code
_entity_poly.pdbx_strand_id
1 'polypeptide(L)'
;MFLLSVIDMIALPCDSFISGIQGLLGQHYCTNPILWYLVGCVGYLGATMACILLAIDRFFEITFPKLATRLFGGNMVYLWMMIPLAYMGFTMTQIPAFYSIKSQAFYYDPYYATPGFEGNPYMLFQSMAICVELFVVAVVYVGNQFYPVPELVVKIEHLTWISVHGN
;
A
#
# COMPACT_ATOMS: atom_id res chain seq x y z
N MET A 1 -8.43 10.19 -2.35
CA MET A 1 -7.34 10.30 -3.34
C MET A 1 -6.16 11.12 -2.82
N PHE A 2 -6.30 12.41 -2.47
CA PHE A 2 -5.15 13.22 -2.00
C PHE A 2 -4.36 12.62 -0.81
N LEU A 3 -5.03 12.18 0.25
CA LEU A 3 -4.37 11.58 1.43
C LEU A 3 -3.55 10.32 1.06
N LEU A 4 -4.10 9.45 0.22
CA LEU A 4 -3.42 8.24 -0.23
C LEU A 4 -2.16 8.59 -1.03
N SER A 5 -2.25 9.56 -1.94
CA SER A 5 -1.08 10.01 -2.72
C SER A 5 0.02 10.58 -1.83
N VAL A 6 -0.32 11.30 -0.75
CA VAL A 6 0.68 11.79 0.22
C VAL A 6 1.32 10.63 0.97
N ILE A 7 0.53 9.62 1.35
CA ILE A 7 1.01 8.40 2.01
C ILE A 7 1.99 7.64 1.11
N ASP A 8 1.62 7.41 -0.16
CA ASP A 8 2.46 6.65 -1.11
C ASP A 8 3.78 7.36 -1.40
N MET A 9 3.79 8.70 -1.47
CA MET A 9 5.01 9.48 -1.67
C MET A 9 5.99 9.36 -0.50
N ILE A 10 5.51 9.00 0.69
CA ILE A 10 6.35 8.77 1.89
C ILE A 10 6.74 7.29 2.00
N ALA A 11 5.81 6.37 1.74
CA ALA A 11 6.01 4.93 1.92
C ALA A 11 6.88 4.30 0.82
N LEU A 12 6.66 4.63 -0.46
CA LEU A 12 7.36 4.01 -1.58
C LEU A 12 8.90 4.15 -1.54
N PRO A 13 9.46 5.33 -1.17
CA PRO A 13 10.91 5.44 -0.98
C PRO A 13 11.43 4.53 0.14
N CYS A 14 10.67 4.35 1.22
CA CYS A 14 11.04 3.46 2.32
C CYS A 14 11.03 1.98 1.89
N ASP A 15 9.99 1.56 1.18
CA ASP A 15 9.78 0.15 0.81
C ASP A 15 10.61 -0.31 -0.38
N SER A 16 10.95 0.57 -1.32
CA SER A 16 11.60 0.19 -2.59
C SER A 16 13.00 0.78 -2.75
N PHE A 17 13.18 2.06 -2.46
CA PHE A 17 14.46 2.73 -2.70
C PHE A 17 15.48 2.38 -1.59
N ILE A 18 15.07 2.52 -0.33
CA ILE A 18 15.93 2.24 0.82
C ILE A 18 16.19 0.72 0.95
N SER A 19 15.18 -0.13 0.72
CA SER A 19 15.32 -1.59 0.70
C SER A 19 16.22 -2.09 -0.45
N GLY A 20 16.16 -1.44 -1.62
CA GLY A 20 17.01 -1.76 -2.77
C GLY A 20 18.48 -1.44 -2.51
N ILE A 21 18.78 -0.27 -1.93
CA ILE A 21 20.15 0.09 -1.53
C ILE A 21 20.69 -0.88 -0.47
N GLN A 22 19.87 -1.28 0.51
CA GLN A 22 20.25 -2.29 1.51
C GLN A 22 20.57 -3.65 0.87
N GLY A 23 19.79 -4.04 -0.13
CA GLY A 23 20.00 -5.25 -0.90
C GLY A 23 21.34 -5.23 -1.62
N LEU A 24 21.75 -4.08 -2.17
CA LEU A 24 23.06 -3.90 -2.80
C LEU A 24 24.21 -3.91 -1.78
N LEU A 25 23.99 -3.36 -0.59
CA LEU A 25 25.00 -3.24 0.46
C LEU A 25 25.14 -4.48 1.35
N GLY A 26 24.29 -5.50 1.20
CA GLY A 26 24.38 -6.70 2.03
C GLY A 26 23.88 -6.51 3.47
N GLN A 27 23.07 -5.47 3.76
CA GLN A 27 22.74 -5.10 5.14
C GLN A 27 21.60 -5.93 5.74
N HIS A 28 21.73 -6.29 7.02
CA HIS A 28 20.72 -7.02 7.77
C HIS A 28 20.09 -6.12 8.84
N TYR A 29 18.93 -6.51 9.38
CA TYR A 29 18.27 -5.77 10.46
C TYR A 29 19.21 -5.45 11.65
N CYS A 30 20.13 -6.37 11.99
CA CYS A 30 21.06 -6.19 13.10
C CYS A 30 22.14 -5.12 12.87
N THR A 31 22.36 -4.65 11.63
CA THR A 31 23.40 -3.66 11.33
C THR A 31 23.05 -2.27 11.84
N ASN A 32 21.76 -1.88 11.78
CA ASN A 32 21.28 -0.61 12.33
C ASN A 32 19.80 -0.74 12.74
N PRO A 33 19.51 -1.34 13.91
CA PRO A 33 18.16 -1.76 14.26
C PRO A 33 17.18 -0.59 14.41
N ILE A 34 17.64 0.59 14.84
CA ILE A 34 16.78 1.76 15.01
C ILE A 34 16.34 2.32 13.66
N LEU A 35 17.27 2.44 12.71
CA LEU A 35 16.95 2.91 11.36
C LEU A 35 15.96 1.96 10.68
N TRP A 36 16.20 0.66 10.76
CA TRP A 36 15.35 -0.34 10.11
C TRP A 36 14.00 -0.52 10.78
N TYR A 37 13.93 -0.32 12.10
CA TYR A 37 12.67 -0.22 12.82
C TYR A 37 11.82 0.93 12.28
N LEU A 38 12.39 2.13 12.16
CA LEU A 38 11.67 3.30 11.65
C LEU A 38 11.25 3.13 10.19
N VAL A 39 12.12 2.59 9.34
CA VAL A 39 11.81 2.35 7.93
C VAL A 39 10.70 1.30 7.79
N GLY A 40 10.70 0.22 8.57
CA GLY A 40 9.64 -0.78 8.55
C GLY A 40 8.29 -0.25 9.03
N CYS A 41 8.29 0.65 10.03
CA CYS A 41 7.06 1.31 10.49
C CYS A 41 6.53 2.33 9.48
N VAL A 42 7.41 3.07 8.79
CA VAL A 42 7.04 4.08 7.78
C VAL A 42 6.69 3.44 6.44
N GLY A 43 7.34 2.35 6.04
CA GLY A 43 6.92 1.58 4.86
C GLY A 43 5.47 1.13 4.98
N TYR A 44 5.10 0.67 6.18
CA TYR A 44 3.72 0.33 6.53
C TYR A 44 2.92 1.52 7.07
N LEU A 45 2.93 2.64 6.34
CA LEU A 45 1.94 3.68 6.54
C LEU A 45 0.53 3.10 6.31
N GLY A 46 -0.51 3.68 6.91
CA GLY A 46 -1.92 3.23 6.84
C GLY A 46 -2.57 3.24 5.44
N ALA A 47 -1.78 3.12 4.36
CA ALA A 47 -2.20 2.99 2.97
C ALA A 47 -3.29 1.94 2.81
N THR A 48 -3.17 0.76 3.44
CA THR A 48 -4.18 -0.31 3.34
C THR A 48 -5.55 0.17 3.83
N MET A 49 -5.62 0.89 4.96
CA MET A 49 -6.89 1.42 5.47
C MET A 49 -7.41 2.59 4.65
N ALA A 50 -6.51 3.44 4.12
CA ALA A 50 -6.91 4.49 3.20
C ALA A 50 -7.50 3.91 1.89
N CYS A 51 -6.96 2.80 1.39
CA CYS A 51 -7.46 2.12 0.20
C CYS A 51 -8.80 1.44 0.44
N ILE A 52 -8.99 0.77 1.59
CA ILE A 52 -10.28 0.18 1.97
C ILE A 52 -11.36 1.28 2.06
N LEU A 53 -11.04 2.42 2.67
CA LEU A 53 -11.98 3.53 2.81
C LEU A 53 -12.40 4.11 1.44
N LEU A 54 -11.47 4.21 0.48
CA LEU A 54 -11.75 4.63 -0.90
C LEU A 54 -12.56 3.59 -1.68
N ALA A 55 -12.30 2.30 -1.46
CA ALA A 55 -13.07 1.23 -2.08
C ALA A 55 -14.53 1.27 -1.61
N ILE A 56 -14.75 1.50 -0.32
CA ILE A 56 -16.09 1.68 0.27
C ILE A 56 -16.77 2.91 -0.32
N ASP A 57 -16.10 4.06 -0.35
CA ASP A 57 -16.62 5.30 -0.95
C ASP A 57 -17.15 5.08 -2.36
N ARG A 58 -16.34 4.47 -3.24
CA ARG A 58 -16.74 4.12 -4.62
C ARG A 58 -17.87 3.12 -4.70
N PHE A 59 -17.84 2.08 -3.86
CA PHE A 59 -18.92 1.10 -3.82
C PHE A 59 -20.26 1.75 -3.50
N PHE A 60 -20.28 2.68 -2.54
CA PHE A 60 -21.47 3.43 -2.18
C PHE A 60 -21.90 4.44 -3.25
N GLU A 61 -20.97 5.10 -3.94
CA GLU A 61 -21.29 5.99 -5.06
C GLU A 61 -22.02 5.24 -6.20
N ILE A 62 -21.57 4.02 -6.53
CA ILE A 62 -22.17 3.21 -7.58
C ILE A 62 -23.52 2.63 -7.16
N THR A 63 -23.61 2.09 -5.94
CA THR A 63 -24.79 1.34 -5.49
C THR A 63 -25.89 2.25 -4.96
N PHE A 64 -25.52 3.30 -4.21
CA PHE A 64 -26.47 4.16 -3.49
C PHE A 64 -26.00 5.65 -3.46
N PRO A 65 -26.12 6.40 -4.57
CA PRO A 65 -25.54 7.74 -4.70
C PRO A 65 -26.07 8.78 -3.68
N LYS A 66 -27.32 8.63 -3.23
CA LYS A 66 -27.91 9.50 -2.18
C LYS A 66 -27.32 9.24 -0.80
N LEU A 67 -26.91 8.00 -0.53
CA LEU A 67 -26.27 7.64 0.73
C LEU A 67 -24.80 8.05 0.72
N ALA A 68 -24.10 7.88 -0.41
CA ALA A 68 -22.72 8.30 -0.59
C ALA A 68 -22.54 9.80 -0.31
N THR A 69 -23.38 10.65 -0.91
CA THR A 69 -23.34 12.11 -0.68
C THR A 69 -23.69 12.53 0.75
N ARG A 70 -24.42 11.70 1.51
CA ARG A 70 -24.68 11.95 2.94
C ARG A 70 -23.53 11.51 3.84
N LEU A 71 -22.87 10.39 3.52
CA LEU A 71 -21.81 9.80 4.34
C LEU A 71 -20.43 10.44 4.07
N PHE A 72 -20.13 10.67 2.80
CA PHE A 72 -18.84 11.16 2.28
C PHE A 72 -18.96 12.57 1.68
N GLY A 73 -20.05 13.29 1.93
CA GLY A 73 -20.21 14.67 1.49
C GLY A 73 -19.71 15.70 2.51
N GLY A 74 -19.22 16.83 2.00
CA GLY A 74 -18.87 18.00 2.80
C GLY A 74 -17.78 17.74 3.84
N ASN A 75 -17.96 18.24 5.06
CA ASN A 75 -16.93 18.15 6.11
C ASN A 75 -16.78 16.77 6.74
N MET A 76 -17.73 15.83 6.51
CA MET A 76 -17.64 14.47 7.06
C MET A 76 -16.45 13.70 6.49
N VAL A 77 -16.01 14.05 5.28
CA VAL A 77 -14.81 13.48 4.65
C VAL A 77 -13.57 13.61 5.54
N TYR A 78 -13.40 14.77 6.20
CA TYR A 78 -12.25 14.99 7.08
C TYR A 78 -12.27 14.07 8.30
N LEU A 79 -13.45 13.74 8.83
CA LEU A 79 -13.58 12.77 9.93
C LEU A 79 -13.23 11.35 9.46
N TRP A 80 -13.67 10.96 8.27
CA TRP A 80 -13.30 9.66 7.68
C TRP A 80 -11.79 9.57 7.39
N MET A 81 -11.16 10.67 6.99
CA MET A 81 -9.70 10.76 6.80
C MET A 81 -8.90 10.59 8.10
N MET A 82 -9.48 10.83 9.26
CA MET A 82 -8.82 10.58 10.55
C MET A 82 -8.66 9.08 10.84
N ILE A 83 -9.47 8.21 10.24
CA ILE A 83 -9.42 6.76 10.52
C ILE A 83 -8.12 6.14 9.99
N PRO A 84 -7.69 6.32 8.73
CA PRO A 84 -6.40 5.85 8.26
C PRO A 84 -5.22 6.44 9.04
N LEU A 85 -5.30 7.71 9.44
CA LEU A 85 -4.26 8.38 10.24
C LEU A 85 -4.17 7.81 11.66
N ALA A 86 -5.31 7.53 12.30
CA ALA A 86 -5.35 6.91 13.62
C ALA A 86 -4.84 5.46 13.56
N TYR A 87 -5.21 4.71 12.51
CA TYR A 87 -4.70 3.36 12.30
C TYR A 87 -3.18 3.35 12.08
N MET A 88 -2.65 4.29 11.30
CA MET A 88 -1.20 4.49 11.14
C MET A 88 -0.52 4.79 12.48
N GLY A 89 -1.10 5.66 13.31
CA GLY A 89 -0.57 5.92 14.66
C GLY A 89 -0.55 4.67 15.55
N PHE A 90 -1.54 3.78 15.39
CA PHE A 90 -1.60 2.51 16.11
C PHE A 90 -0.55 1.50 15.63
N THR A 91 -0.37 1.33 14.31
CA THR A 91 0.60 0.35 13.76
C THR A 91 2.05 0.69 14.13
N MET A 92 2.37 1.97 14.32
CA MET A 92 3.69 2.44 14.82
C MET A 92 4.03 1.90 16.23
N THR A 93 3.04 1.44 16.99
CA THR A 93 3.22 0.85 18.33
C THR A 93 3.29 -0.68 18.32
N GLN A 94 3.03 -1.30 17.17
CA GLN A 94 2.99 -2.75 17.00
C GLN A 94 4.34 -3.30 16.51
N ILE A 95 4.44 -4.63 16.36
CA ILE A 95 5.63 -5.32 15.84
C ILE A 95 5.93 -4.76 14.43
N PRO A 96 7.12 -4.18 14.21
CA PRO A 96 7.50 -3.62 12.92
C PRO A 96 7.71 -4.75 11.91
N ALA A 97 7.56 -4.43 10.63
CA ALA A 97 8.00 -5.35 9.58
C ALA A 97 9.53 -5.39 9.56
N PHE A 98 10.12 -6.59 9.65
CA PHE A 98 11.56 -6.81 9.64
C PHE A 98 12.08 -6.92 8.22
N TYR A 99 13.18 -6.22 7.93
CA TYR A 99 13.86 -6.33 6.64
C TYR A 99 14.60 -7.67 6.52
N SER A 100 14.28 -8.44 5.47
CA SER A 100 15.00 -9.66 5.11
C SER A 100 15.78 -9.46 3.82
N ILE A 101 17.09 -9.71 3.87
CA ILE A 101 17.93 -9.58 2.68
C ILE A 101 17.71 -10.69 1.66
N LYS A 102 17.20 -11.86 2.09
CA LYS A 102 16.99 -13.01 1.19
C LYS A 102 15.92 -12.73 0.14
N SER A 103 14.95 -11.91 0.48
CA SER A 103 13.85 -11.48 -0.39
C SER A 103 13.81 -9.98 -0.64
N GLN A 104 14.78 -9.23 -0.09
CA GLN A 104 14.92 -7.78 -0.24
C GLN A 104 13.63 -7.01 0.09
N ALA A 105 12.88 -7.47 1.09
CA ALA A 105 11.58 -6.91 1.45
C ALA A 105 11.33 -6.99 2.97
N PHE A 106 10.30 -6.26 3.43
CA PHE A 106 9.89 -6.20 4.83
C PHE A 106 8.78 -7.22 5.12
N TYR A 107 8.93 -7.99 6.21
CA TYR A 107 7.98 -9.03 6.61
C TYR A 107 7.63 -8.93 8.09
N TYR A 108 6.36 -9.18 8.44
CA TYR A 108 5.95 -9.32 9.83
C TYR A 108 6.47 -10.60 10.49
N ASP A 109 6.75 -11.64 9.68
CA ASP A 109 7.36 -12.88 10.16
C ASP A 109 8.90 -12.74 10.14
N PRO A 110 9.55 -12.71 11.33
CA PRO A 110 11.01 -12.63 11.41
C PRO A 110 11.73 -13.90 10.93
N TYR A 111 11.02 -15.02 10.76
CA TYR A 111 11.61 -16.30 10.35
C TYR A 111 11.57 -16.55 8.84
N TYR A 112 11.10 -15.58 8.05
CA TYR A 112 10.98 -15.71 6.60
C TYR A 112 12.33 -16.09 5.94
N ALA A 113 12.32 -17.20 5.20
CA ALA A 113 13.46 -17.78 4.48
C ALA A 113 14.61 -18.31 5.38
N THR A 114 14.32 -18.72 6.63
CA THR A 114 15.28 -19.49 7.45
C THR A 114 15.19 -21.01 7.13
N PRO A 115 16.33 -21.74 7.05
CA PRO A 115 16.31 -23.17 6.75
C PRO A 115 15.57 -23.91 7.88
N GLY A 116 14.46 -24.59 7.54
CA GLY A 116 13.56 -25.26 8.48
C GLY A 116 12.20 -24.58 8.70
N PHE A 117 12.05 -23.32 8.26
CA PHE A 117 10.80 -22.55 8.27
C PHE A 117 10.61 -21.86 6.91
N GLU A 118 10.66 -22.63 5.82
CA GLU A 118 10.45 -22.09 4.49
C GLU A 118 9.03 -21.53 4.40
N GLY A 119 8.94 -20.20 4.28
CA GLY A 119 7.69 -19.47 4.12
C GLY A 119 6.98 -19.89 2.83
N ASN A 120 5.65 -19.81 2.85
CA ASN A 120 4.83 -20.27 1.74
C ASN A 120 5.16 -19.48 0.45
N PRO A 121 5.48 -20.14 -0.69
CA PRO A 121 5.88 -19.45 -1.93
C PRO A 121 4.78 -18.54 -2.50
N TYR A 122 3.54 -18.70 -2.04
CA TYR A 122 2.40 -17.87 -2.41
C TYR A 122 2.62 -16.37 -2.14
N MET A 123 3.37 -15.99 -1.10
CA MET A 123 3.60 -14.56 -0.78
C MET A 123 4.50 -13.85 -1.81
N LEU A 124 5.45 -14.57 -2.41
CA LEU A 124 6.35 -13.99 -3.42
C LEU A 124 5.63 -13.85 -4.77
N PHE A 125 4.78 -14.82 -5.12
CA PHE A 125 3.92 -14.73 -6.29
C PHE A 125 2.92 -13.57 -6.15
N GLN A 126 2.32 -13.42 -4.96
CA GLN A 126 1.38 -12.36 -4.63
C GLN A 126 2.02 -10.97 -4.74
N SER A 127 3.21 -10.76 -4.18
CA SER A 127 3.91 -9.47 -4.29
C SER A 127 4.32 -9.14 -5.72
N MET A 128 4.82 -10.12 -6.49
CA MET A 128 5.14 -9.92 -7.90
C MET A 128 3.88 -9.57 -8.73
N ALA A 129 2.76 -10.23 -8.48
CA ALA A 129 1.50 -9.95 -9.17
C ALA A 129 1.02 -8.52 -8.86
N ILE A 130 1.04 -8.10 -7.59
CA ILE A 130 0.69 -6.74 -7.15
C ILE A 130 1.58 -5.69 -7.83
N CYS A 131 2.90 -5.92 -7.90
CA CYS A 131 3.82 -4.98 -8.56
C CYS A 131 3.54 -4.84 -10.06
N VAL A 132 3.25 -5.93 -10.76
CA VAL A 132 2.90 -5.90 -12.19
C VAL A 132 1.57 -5.15 -12.39
N GLU A 133 0.58 -5.46 -11.57
CA GLU A 133 -0.74 -4.82 -11.61
C GLU A 133 -0.64 -3.30 -11.35
N LEU A 134 0.16 -2.88 -10.37
CA LEU A 134 0.47 -1.47 -10.09
C LEU A 134 1.11 -0.76 -11.27
N PHE A 135 2.08 -1.41 -11.92
CA PHE A 135 2.75 -0.85 -13.08
C PHE A 135 1.77 -0.63 -14.25
N VAL A 136 0.91 -1.62 -14.53
CA VAL A 136 -0.09 -1.52 -15.59
C VAL A 136 -1.09 -0.39 -15.29
N VAL A 137 -1.63 -0.33 -14.07
CA VAL A 137 -2.61 0.72 -13.72
C VAL A 137 -1.97 2.10 -13.76
N ALA A 138 -0.72 2.26 -13.27
CA ALA A 138 -0.02 3.55 -13.34
C ALA A 138 0.17 4.04 -14.79
N VAL A 139 0.51 3.14 -15.71
CA VAL A 139 0.66 3.48 -17.14
C VAL A 139 -0.68 3.92 -17.75
N VAL A 140 -1.78 3.21 -17.45
CA VAL A 140 -3.12 3.58 -17.92
C VAL A 140 -3.54 4.94 -17.36
N TYR A 141 -3.31 5.19 -16.07
CA TYR A 141 -3.67 6.45 -15.41
C TYR A 141 -2.95 7.66 -16.01
N VAL A 142 -1.65 7.52 -16.30
CA VAL A 142 -0.87 8.55 -17.01
C VAL A 142 -1.37 8.69 -18.45
N GLY A 143 -1.69 7.59 -19.14
CA GLY A 143 -2.26 7.62 -20.49
C GLY A 143 -3.58 8.40 -20.58
N ASN A 144 -4.43 8.28 -19.56
CA ASN A 144 -5.69 9.00 -19.46
C ASN A 144 -5.54 10.53 -19.35
N GLN A 145 -4.37 11.04 -18.96
CA GLN A 145 -4.12 12.49 -18.93
C GLN A 145 -3.92 13.08 -20.34
N PHE A 146 -3.51 12.26 -21.31
CA PHE A 146 -3.18 12.71 -22.66
C PHE A 146 -4.27 12.42 -23.68
N TYR A 147 -5.13 11.42 -23.44
CA TYR A 147 -6.19 11.00 -24.36
C TYR A 147 -7.55 10.89 -23.66
N PRO A 148 -8.65 11.32 -24.30
CA PRO A 148 -9.99 11.09 -23.77
C PRO A 148 -10.34 9.61 -23.85
N VAL A 149 -10.58 8.97 -22.69
CA VAL A 149 -10.80 7.52 -22.59
C VAL A 149 -12.26 7.24 -22.20
N PRO A 150 -12.92 6.23 -22.80
CA PRO A 150 -14.30 5.89 -22.47
C PRO A 150 -14.49 5.50 -21.00
N GLU A 151 -15.64 5.86 -20.41
CA GLU A 151 -15.95 5.66 -18.98
C GLU A 151 -15.79 4.21 -18.49
N LEU A 152 -15.97 3.22 -19.37
CA LEU A 152 -15.79 1.81 -19.04
C LEU A 152 -14.33 1.51 -18.63
N VAL A 153 -13.36 2.07 -19.34
CA VAL A 153 -11.93 1.85 -19.07
C VAL A 153 -11.54 2.48 -17.74
N VAL A 154 -12.03 3.69 -17.46
CA VAL A 154 -11.82 4.38 -16.18
C VAL A 154 -12.42 3.58 -15.02
N LYS A 155 -13.59 2.94 -15.20
CA LYS A 155 -14.18 2.06 -14.18
C LYS A 155 -13.37 0.79 -13.96
N ILE A 156 -12.89 0.15 -15.03
CA ILE A 156 -12.05 -1.05 -14.94
C ILE A 156 -10.77 -0.71 -14.20
N GLU A 157 -10.07 0.33 -14.61
CA GLU A 157 -8.85 0.82 -13.96
C GLU A 157 -9.04 1.08 -12.46
N HIS A 158 -10.15 1.71 -12.11
CA HIS A 158 -10.53 1.96 -10.72
C HIS A 158 -10.83 0.69 -9.91
N LEU A 159 -11.35 -0.36 -10.54
CA LEU A 159 -11.56 -1.67 -9.91
C LEU A 159 -10.23 -2.43 -9.78
N THR A 160 -9.40 -2.40 -10.83
CA THR A 160 -8.07 -3.01 -10.82
C THR A 160 -7.17 -2.41 -9.73
N TRP A 161 -7.24 -1.09 -9.52
CA TRP A 161 -6.54 -0.42 -8.42
C TRP A 161 -6.96 -0.93 -7.03
N ILE A 162 -8.25 -1.27 -6.85
CA ILE A 162 -8.76 -1.83 -5.60
C ILE A 162 -8.26 -3.28 -5.41
N SER A 163 -8.19 -4.07 -6.49
CA SER A 163 -7.70 -5.45 -6.47
C SER A 163 -6.25 -5.58 -5.99
N VAL A 164 -5.40 -4.59 -6.27
CA VAL A 164 -4.01 -4.51 -5.81
C VAL A 164 -3.89 -4.48 -4.28
N HIS A 165 -4.89 -3.94 -3.59
CA HIS A 165 -4.84 -3.65 -2.15
C HIS A 165 -5.64 -4.64 -1.31
N GLY A 166 -6.28 -5.63 -1.93
CA GLY A 166 -6.94 -6.75 -1.26
C GLY A 166 -5.95 -7.86 -0.94
N ASN A 167 -5.07 -7.63 0.04
CA ASN A 167 -4.29 -8.68 0.71
C ASN A 167 -5.03 -9.21 1.92
#